data_AF-A0A067R091-F1
#
_entry.id   AF-A0A067R091-F1
#
_cell.length_a   1.000
_cell.length_b   1.000
_cell.length_c   1.000
_cell.angle_alpha   90.00
_cell.angle_beta   90.00
_cell.angle_gamma   90.00
#
_symmetry.space_group_name_H-M   'P 1'
#
loop_
_entity.id
_entity.type
_entity.pdbx_description
1 polymer ?
#
loop_
_entity_poly.entity_id
_entity_poly.type
_entity_poly.pdbx_seq_one_letter_code
_entity_poly.pdbx_strand_id
1 'polypeptide(L)'
;MHHFLRGILQLQMNDYKYHYLFTTFDIETFDLEDFKYNFVNMTAFRIVDAEDVGVREILKDMERFQPVGHSILNKSRIIQAEPALMYDSVHVFAVGLQTLEQSHTLRLSNVSCDEELPWDGGLSLINYINSVELKGLTGPIEFKEGRRIQFKLDLLKLKQHALVKVGEWSPNTGVNITDRSAFFDPGTMNVTLIVITIPETPYVMHRAQENLTGNSRYEGFCIDLLREIASMVGFEYRIELVPDGKYGVYDLDTGEWNGIVRQLMDKKADLAVGSMTINYARESVIDFTKPFMNLGISILFKVPTDKESTFFTFMDPLGLEIWMLVMAAFSVACFTLFALARFSPYEWRNPRPWLPRPDYLVNQFSLANSFWFITGTLLRQGSGVNPKVPTSQPTRLFSFMNPLAVDIWLYVLAAYVLVSMTMFVVARFSPYEWHNPHPCDVDNHLVENQFSLANSFWFTIGTLMQQGSDLNPKATSTRIVGGIWWFFTLIIISSYTANLAAFLTVERMITPIENAEDLAGQTEISYGTLESGSTMTFFRDSMIETYKKMWRFMENKKPSVFVSTYEEGIQRVLKGDYAFLMESTMLDYIVQRDCNLTQIGGLLDSKGYGIATPMGES
;
A
#
# COMPACT_ATOMS: atom_id res chain seq x y z
N MET A 1 -11.13 -44.90 -29.36
CA MET A 1 -9.82 -44.29 -29.02
C MET A 1 -9.24 -43.47 -30.17
N HIS A 2 -9.09 -44.00 -31.39
CA HIS A 2 -8.57 -43.24 -32.55
C HIS A 2 -9.24 -41.87 -32.78
N HIS A 3 -10.58 -41.79 -32.71
CA HIS A 3 -11.29 -40.52 -32.86
C HIS A 3 -10.94 -39.50 -31.78
N PHE A 4 -10.65 -39.95 -30.56
CA PHE A 4 -10.29 -39.09 -29.43
C PHE A 4 -8.88 -38.52 -29.61
N LEU A 5 -7.88 -39.37 -29.91
CA LEU A 5 -6.52 -38.91 -30.20
C LEU A 5 -6.50 -37.92 -31.37
N ARG A 6 -7.26 -38.20 -32.44
CA ARG A 6 -7.41 -37.26 -33.57
C ARG A 6 -8.07 -35.94 -33.15
N GLY A 7 -9.05 -35.99 -32.26
CA GLY A 7 -9.71 -34.80 -31.71
C GLY A 7 -8.75 -33.91 -30.91
N ILE A 8 -7.85 -34.50 -30.11
CA ILE A 8 -6.83 -33.75 -29.36
C ILE A 8 -5.93 -32.98 -30.33
N LEU A 9 -5.46 -33.63 -31.40
CA LEU A 9 -4.60 -33.00 -32.41
C LEU A 9 -5.35 -31.88 -33.16
N GLN A 10 -6.62 -32.10 -33.52
CA GLN A 10 -7.44 -31.11 -34.24
C GLN A 10 -7.71 -29.84 -33.40
N LEU A 11 -7.84 -30.00 -32.09
CA LEU A 11 -8.05 -28.90 -31.15
C LEU A 11 -6.75 -28.31 -30.60
N GLN A 12 -5.59 -28.79 -31.06
CA GLN A 12 -4.26 -28.39 -30.58
C GLN A 12 -4.09 -28.50 -29.05
N MET A 13 -4.76 -29.48 -28.43
CA MET A 13 -4.62 -29.77 -26.99
C MET A 13 -3.50 -30.78 -26.71
N ASN A 14 -2.49 -30.83 -27.60
CA ASN A 14 -1.34 -31.70 -27.49
C ASN A 14 -0.08 -30.92 -27.09
N ASP A 15 -0.19 -30.04 -26.09
CA ASP A 15 0.91 -29.25 -25.53
C ASP A 15 1.38 -29.80 -24.17
N TYR A 16 2.57 -29.39 -23.70
CA TYR A 16 3.17 -29.81 -22.42
C TYR A 16 2.28 -29.49 -21.19
N LYS A 17 1.36 -28.53 -21.36
CA LYS A 17 0.40 -28.08 -20.35
C LYS A 17 -0.66 -29.13 -20.02
N TYR A 18 -0.91 -30.08 -20.92
CA TYR A 18 -1.95 -31.10 -20.75
C TYR A 18 -1.37 -32.41 -20.23
N HIS A 19 -2.09 -33.03 -19.30
CA HIS A 19 -1.81 -34.38 -18.80
C HIS A 19 -3.00 -35.30 -19.08
N TYR A 20 -2.77 -36.33 -19.88
CA TYR A 20 -3.75 -37.37 -20.18
C TYR A 20 -3.45 -38.68 -19.42
N LEU A 21 -4.48 -39.22 -18.76
CA LEU A 21 -4.45 -40.55 -18.16
C LEU A 21 -5.35 -41.50 -18.97
N PHE A 22 -4.76 -42.53 -19.57
CA PHE A 22 -5.48 -43.53 -20.35
C PHE A 22 -5.74 -44.78 -19.49
N THR A 23 -7.01 -45.16 -19.43
CA THR A 23 -7.46 -46.37 -18.70
C THR A 23 -7.48 -47.63 -19.56
N THR A 24 -7.25 -47.50 -20.87
CA THR A 24 -7.09 -48.66 -21.76
C THR A 24 -5.76 -49.37 -21.49
N PHE A 25 -5.73 -50.67 -21.73
CA PHE A 25 -4.50 -51.46 -21.70
C PHE A 25 -3.77 -51.50 -23.05
N ASP A 26 -4.39 -50.97 -24.11
CA ASP A 26 -3.96 -51.14 -25.49
C ASP A 26 -3.33 -49.87 -26.08
N ILE A 27 -2.89 -48.91 -25.25
CA ILE A 27 -2.38 -47.62 -25.73
C ILE A 27 -1.18 -47.77 -26.68
N GLU A 28 -0.34 -48.78 -26.47
CA GLU A 28 0.85 -49.08 -27.29
C GLU A 28 0.49 -49.61 -28.68
N THR A 29 -0.77 -49.98 -28.92
CA THR A 29 -1.26 -50.41 -30.25
C THR A 29 -1.58 -49.23 -31.16
N PHE A 30 -1.75 -48.03 -30.59
CA PHE A 30 -2.05 -46.81 -31.33
C PHE A 30 -0.75 -46.10 -31.74
N ASP A 31 -0.81 -45.40 -32.87
CA ASP A 31 0.27 -44.52 -33.29
C ASP A 31 0.27 -43.24 -32.44
N LEU A 32 1.40 -43.00 -31.77
CA LEU A 32 1.63 -41.87 -30.88
C LEU A 32 2.73 -40.94 -31.40
N GLU A 33 3.18 -41.11 -32.63
CA GLU A 33 4.26 -40.29 -33.20
C GLU A 33 3.98 -38.78 -33.09
N ASP A 34 2.75 -38.36 -33.37
CA ASP A 34 2.30 -36.96 -33.25
C ASP A 34 2.30 -36.40 -31.81
N PHE A 35 2.33 -37.27 -30.80
CA PHE A 35 2.34 -36.88 -29.38
C PHE A 35 3.74 -36.87 -28.77
N LYS A 36 4.71 -37.54 -29.42
CA LYS A 36 6.10 -37.64 -28.94
C LYS A 36 6.85 -36.32 -28.96
N TYR A 37 6.56 -35.47 -29.96
CA TYR A 37 7.32 -34.23 -30.20
C TYR A 37 6.82 -33.02 -29.41
N ASN A 38 5.57 -33.03 -28.93
CA ASN A 38 4.97 -31.88 -28.26
C ASN A 38 4.96 -31.98 -26.73
N PHE A 39 5.79 -32.88 -26.17
CA PHE A 39 6.03 -33.00 -24.72
C PHE A 39 4.77 -33.17 -23.85
N VAL A 40 3.69 -33.71 -24.41
CA VAL A 40 2.45 -33.99 -23.67
C VAL A 40 2.71 -35.06 -22.62
N ASN A 41 2.29 -34.81 -21.38
CA ASN A 41 2.34 -35.84 -20.35
C ASN A 41 1.23 -36.86 -20.61
N MET A 42 1.60 -38.09 -20.99
CA MET A 42 0.67 -39.20 -21.15
C MET A 42 1.05 -40.33 -20.23
N THR A 43 0.11 -40.77 -19.40
CA THR A 43 0.24 -41.92 -18.51
C THR A 43 -0.82 -42.95 -18.87
N ALA A 44 -0.46 -44.22 -18.85
CA ALA A 44 -1.36 -45.31 -19.21
C ALA A 44 -1.05 -46.58 -18.44
N PHE A 45 -1.95 -47.55 -18.52
CA PHE A 45 -1.75 -48.88 -17.92
C PHE A 45 -1.52 -49.92 -19.00
N ARG A 46 -0.77 -50.98 -18.66
CA ARG A 46 -0.55 -52.15 -19.51
C ARG A 46 -0.73 -53.41 -18.68
N ILE A 47 -1.43 -54.39 -19.24
CA ILE A 47 -1.68 -55.69 -18.57
C ILE A 47 -0.78 -56.81 -19.06
N VAL A 48 -0.33 -56.76 -20.32
CA VAL A 48 0.58 -57.76 -20.91
C VAL A 48 1.98 -57.19 -20.99
N ASP A 49 2.91 -57.79 -20.27
CA ASP A 49 4.32 -57.40 -20.33
C ASP A 49 5.03 -58.14 -21.48
N ALA A 50 5.20 -57.46 -22.61
CA ALA A 50 5.90 -58.02 -23.78
C ALA A 50 7.40 -58.26 -23.54
N GLU A 51 7.97 -57.72 -22.45
CA GLU A 51 9.36 -57.93 -22.06
C GLU A 51 9.57 -59.22 -21.25
N ASP A 52 8.49 -59.79 -20.69
CA ASP A 52 8.57 -61.07 -19.96
C ASP A 52 8.96 -62.21 -20.91
N VAL A 53 9.95 -63.02 -20.49
CA VAL A 53 10.55 -64.05 -21.34
C VAL A 53 9.52 -65.10 -21.79
N GLY A 54 8.61 -65.49 -20.90
CA GLY A 54 7.57 -66.49 -21.20
C GLY A 54 6.52 -65.94 -22.15
N VAL A 55 6.07 -64.71 -21.91
CA VAL A 55 5.13 -64.00 -22.80
C VAL A 55 5.74 -63.85 -24.19
N ARG A 56 7.01 -63.42 -24.28
CA ARG A 56 7.70 -63.21 -25.56
C ARG A 56 7.83 -64.48 -26.40
N GLU A 57 8.06 -65.62 -25.77
CA GLU A 57 8.12 -66.91 -26.46
C GLU A 57 6.75 -67.32 -27.02
N ILE A 58 5.69 -67.20 -26.21
CA ILE A 58 4.32 -67.49 -26.64
C ILE A 58 3.90 -66.57 -27.79
N LEU A 59 4.19 -65.28 -27.71
CA LEU A 59 3.87 -64.32 -28.77
C LEU A 59 4.62 -64.63 -30.08
N LYS A 60 5.87 -65.08 -29.98
CA LYS A 60 6.66 -65.50 -31.15
C LYS A 60 6.10 -66.77 -31.79
N ASP A 61 5.60 -67.71 -30.98
CA ASP A 61 4.94 -68.90 -31.51
C ASP A 61 3.58 -68.56 -32.12
N MET A 62 2.79 -67.69 -31.49
CA MET A 62 1.54 -67.17 -32.06
C MET A 62 1.75 -66.49 -33.41
N GLU A 63 2.84 -65.72 -33.57
CA GLU A 63 3.20 -65.05 -34.82
C GLU A 63 3.40 -66.06 -35.98
N ARG A 64 3.95 -67.24 -35.70
CA ARG A 64 4.15 -68.30 -36.70
C ARG A 64 2.84 -68.91 -37.21
N PHE A 65 1.80 -68.91 -36.38
CA PHE A 65 0.52 -69.56 -36.66
C PHE A 65 -0.60 -68.57 -37.01
N GLN A 66 -0.28 -67.30 -37.29
CA GLN A 66 -1.29 -66.33 -37.66
C GLN A 66 -2.01 -66.76 -38.96
N PRO A 67 -3.36 -66.79 -38.97
CA PRO A 67 -4.10 -67.05 -40.18
C PRO A 67 -3.89 -65.92 -41.20
N VAL A 68 -4.01 -66.24 -42.48
CA VAL A 68 -4.02 -65.25 -43.57
C VAL A 68 -5.26 -64.36 -43.39
N GLY A 69 -5.10 -63.19 -42.74
CA GLY A 69 -6.22 -62.32 -42.35
C GLY A 69 -5.80 -61.20 -41.38
N HIS A 70 -6.75 -60.69 -40.58
CA HIS A 70 -6.49 -59.64 -39.58
C HIS A 70 -5.38 -60.06 -38.60
N SER A 71 -4.29 -59.30 -38.58
CA SER A 71 -3.13 -59.56 -37.72
C SER A 71 -3.47 -59.28 -36.26
N ILE A 72 -3.64 -60.33 -35.46
CA ILE A 72 -3.88 -60.26 -34.00
C ILE A 72 -2.67 -59.65 -33.28
N LEU A 73 -1.47 -59.85 -33.84
CA LEU A 73 -0.23 -59.23 -33.41
C LEU A 73 0.15 -58.17 -34.45
N ASN A 74 0.37 -56.94 -34.00
CA ASN A 74 0.98 -55.93 -34.84
C ASN A 74 2.48 -56.25 -34.99
N LYS A 75 3.14 -55.74 -36.05
CA LYS A 75 4.58 -55.96 -36.35
C LYS A 75 5.52 -55.63 -35.17
N SER A 76 5.02 -54.93 -34.15
CA SER A 76 5.67 -54.56 -32.90
C SER A 76 5.64 -55.62 -31.78
N ARG A 77 5.16 -56.85 -32.03
CA ARG A 77 5.02 -57.93 -31.00
C ARG A 77 4.11 -57.58 -29.81
N ILE A 78 3.18 -56.66 -30.01
CA ILE A 78 2.18 -56.27 -29.01
C ILE A 78 0.88 -56.98 -29.32
N ILE A 79 0.26 -57.57 -28.29
CA ILE A 79 -1.06 -58.20 -28.35
C ILE A 79 -2.08 -57.30 -27.63
N GLN A 80 -3.31 -57.26 -28.14
CA GLN A 80 -4.40 -56.58 -27.44
C GLN A 80 -4.81 -57.35 -26.18
N ALA A 81 -5.34 -56.64 -25.18
CA ALA A 81 -5.73 -57.21 -23.90
C ALA A 81 -6.85 -58.27 -24.02
N GLU A 82 -7.82 -58.08 -24.92
CA GLU A 82 -8.95 -59.01 -25.09
C GLU A 82 -8.49 -60.39 -25.63
N PRO A 83 -7.71 -60.49 -26.72
CA PRO A 83 -7.10 -61.76 -27.15
C PRO A 83 -6.20 -62.41 -26.09
N ALA A 84 -5.46 -61.61 -25.31
CA ALA A 84 -4.61 -62.13 -24.24
C ALA A 84 -5.43 -62.74 -23.10
N LEU A 85 -6.52 -62.09 -22.70
CA LEU A 85 -7.48 -62.63 -21.71
C LEU A 85 -8.18 -63.88 -22.23
N MET A 86 -8.47 -63.96 -23.53
CA MET A 86 -9.05 -65.16 -24.15
C MET A 86 -8.07 -66.34 -24.15
N TYR A 87 -6.78 -66.08 -24.39
CA TYR A 87 -5.75 -67.12 -24.27
C TYR A 87 -5.66 -67.65 -22.84
N ASP A 88 -5.62 -66.74 -21.87
CA ASP A 88 -5.55 -67.09 -20.45
C ASP A 88 -6.81 -67.85 -20.00
N SER A 89 -8.01 -67.48 -20.48
CA SER A 89 -9.26 -68.15 -20.11
C SER A 89 -9.32 -69.61 -20.57
N VAL A 90 -8.87 -69.90 -21.79
CA VAL A 90 -8.77 -71.28 -22.31
C VAL A 90 -7.78 -72.08 -21.49
N HIS A 91 -6.66 -71.48 -21.08
CA HIS A 91 -5.65 -72.15 -20.27
C HIS A 91 -6.15 -72.46 -18.84
N VAL A 92 -6.80 -71.49 -18.19
CA VAL A 92 -7.47 -71.69 -16.89
C VAL A 92 -8.50 -72.81 -16.98
N PHE A 93 -9.34 -72.80 -18.02
CA PHE A 93 -10.37 -73.81 -18.23
C PHE A 93 -9.77 -75.21 -18.44
N ALA A 94 -8.69 -75.33 -19.24
CA ALA A 94 -8.01 -76.59 -19.49
C ALA A 94 -7.42 -77.18 -18.20
N VAL A 95 -6.77 -76.36 -17.36
CA VAL A 95 -6.22 -76.79 -16.06
C VAL A 95 -7.35 -77.22 -15.11
N GLY A 96 -8.45 -76.45 -15.04
CA GLY A 96 -9.61 -76.80 -14.24
C GLY A 96 -10.25 -78.13 -14.67
N LEU A 97 -10.38 -78.35 -15.98
CA LEU A 97 -10.93 -79.59 -16.54
C LEU A 97 -10.02 -80.80 -16.31
N GLN A 98 -8.70 -80.63 -16.46
CA GLN A 98 -7.71 -81.67 -16.17
C GLN A 98 -7.75 -82.08 -14.69
N THR A 99 -7.94 -81.12 -13.78
CA THR A 99 -8.06 -81.38 -12.34
C THR A 99 -9.38 -82.11 -12.01
N LEU A 100 -10.45 -81.77 -12.72
CA LEU A 100 -11.73 -82.48 -12.60
C LEU A 100 -11.60 -83.94 -13.07
N GLU A 101 -10.95 -84.19 -14.21
CA GLU A 101 -10.75 -85.56 -14.74
C GLU A 101 -9.96 -86.46 -13.78
N GLN A 102 -8.98 -85.89 -13.08
CA GLN A 102 -8.18 -86.63 -12.08
C GLN A 102 -8.99 -87.03 -10.84
N SER A 103 -10.03 -86.27 -10.48
CA SER A 103 -10.84 -86.52 -9.27
C SER A 103 -12.15 -87.26 -9.56
N HIS A 104 -12.75 -87.05 -10.73
CA HIS A 104 -14.04 -87.62 -11.12
C HIS A 104 -14.05 -88.04 -12.60
N THR A 105 -14.77 -89.11 -12.92
CA THR A 105 -14.98 -89.50 -14.32
C THR A 105 -15.89 -88.47 -15.00
N LEU A 106 -15.35 -87.75 -15.99
CA LEU A 106 -16.12 -86.81 -16.82
C LEU A 106 -17.20 -87.56 -17.60
N ARG A 107 -18.48 -87.29 -17.28
CA ARG A 107 -19.64 -87.74 -18.07
C ARG A 107 -20.31 -86.55 -18.71
N LEU A 108 -20.26 -86.49 -20.03
CA LEU A 108 -20.98 -85.49 -20.81
C LEU A 108 -22.47 -85.85 -20.83
N SER A 109 -23.32 -84.89 -20.51
CA SER A 109 -24.78 -85.02 -20.54
C SER A 109 -25.37 -83.94 -21.45
N ASN A 110 -26.37 -84.30 -22.25
CA ASN A 110 -27.16 -83.33 -23.01
C ASN A 110 -28.15 -82.68 -22.04
N VAL A 111 -28.01 -81.37 -21.82
CA VAL A 111 -28.86 -80.58 -20.92
C VAL A 111 -29.74 -79.63 -21.75
N SER A 112 -31.00 -79.47 -21.37
CA SER A 112 -31.93 -78.47 -21.96
C SER A 112 -32.07 -77.26 -21.05
N CYS A 113 -32.16 -76.06 -21.63
CA CYS A 113 -32.44 -74.84 -20.87
C CYS A 113 -33.86 -74.81 -20.29
N ASP A 114 -34.80 -75.59 -20.84
CA ASP A 114 -36.22 -75.60 -20.42
C ASP A 114 -36.48 -76.47 -19.18
N GLU A 115 -35.64 -77.48 -18.93
CA GLU A 115 -35.82 -78.45 -17.83
C GLU A 115 -35.12 -78.04 -16.53
N GLU A 116 -34.33 -76.96 -16.54
CA GLU A 116 -33.55 -76.44 -15.39
C GLU A 116 -32.69 -77.49 -14.64
N LEU A 117 -32.37 -78.62 -15.27
CA LEU A 117 -31.55 -79.67 -14.67
C LEU A 117 -30.06 -79.34 -14.84
N PRO A 118 -29.31 -79.03 -13.76
CA PRO A 118 -27.89 -78.71 -13.87
C PRO A 118 -27.06 -79.96 -14.19
N TRP A 119 -25.92 -79.77 -14.86
CA TRP A 119 -24.94 -80.84 -15.02
C TRP A 119 -24.26 -81.13 -13.68
N ASP A 120 -24.30 -82.38 -13.22
CA ASP A 120 -23.75 -82.83 -11.94
C ASP A 120 -22.27 -82.43 -11.74
N GLY A 121 -21.48 -82.42 -12.82
CA GLY A 121 -20.06 -82.04 -12.78
C GLY A 121 -19.81 -80.53 -12.73
N GLY A 122 -20.83 -79.70 -12.90
CA GLY A 122 -20.70 -78.24 -13.06
C GLY A 122 -20.17 -77.55 -11.82
N LEU A 123 -20.68 -77.91 -10.63
CA LEU A 123 -20.25 -77.29 -9.36
C LEU A 123 -18.80 -77.67 -9.02
N SER A 124 -18.41 -78.92 -9.28
CA SER A 124 -17.03 -79.35 -9.10
C SER A 124 -16.09 -78.64 -10.07
N LEU A 125 -16.49 -78.50 -11.34
CA LEU A 125 -15.69 -77.79 -12.35
C LEU A 125 -15.45 -76.33 -11.94
N ILE A 126 -16.48 -75.59 -11.51
CA ILE A 126 -16.30 -74.18 -11.12
C ILE A 126 -15.44 -74.05 -9.85
N ASN A 127 -15.54 -75.00 -8.91
CA ASN A 127 -14.68 -75.03 -7.74
C ASN A 127 -13.21 -75.27 -8.13
N TYR A 128 -12.95 -76.18 -9.06
CA TYR A 128 -11.60 -76.41 -9.57
C TYR A 128 -11.07 -75.20 -10.35
N ILE A 129 -11.90 -74.56 -11.18
CA ILE A 129 -11.53 -73.30 -11.86
C ILE A 129 -11.19 -72.21 -10.86
N ASN A 130 -11.96 -72.06 -9.79
CA ASN A 130 -11.70 -71.08 -8.73
C ASN A 130 -10.41 -71.38 -7.94
N SER A 131 -9.95 -72.64 -7.91
CA SER A 131 -8.70 -73.03 -7.25
C SER A 131 -7.47 -72.95 -8.15
N VAL A 132 -7.62 -72.55 -9.42
CA VAL A 132 -6.47 -72.50 -10.34
C VAL A 132 -5.57 -71.31 -9.98
N GLU A 133 -4.30 -71.61 -9.72
CA GLU A 133 -3.21 -70.66 -9.58
C GLU A 133 -2.23 -70.86 -10.73
N LEU A 134 -2.16 -69.90 -11.66
CA LEU A 134 -1.26 -69.97 -12.82
C LEU A 134 -0.72 -68.60 -13.23
N LYS A 135 0.39 -68.59 -13.98
CA LYS A 135 0.92 -67.37 -14.61
C LYS A 135 0.59 -67.41 -16.11
N GLY A 136 -0.34 -66.57 -16.54
CA GLY A 136 -0.72 -66.41 -17.94
C GLY A 136 0.01 -65.26 -18.64
N LEU A 137 -0.48 -64.85 -19.81
CA LEU A 137 0.00 -63.67 -20.54
C LEU A 137 -0.25 -62.37 -19.78
N THR A 138 -1.36 -62.31 -19.04
CA THR A 138 -1.75 -61.15 -18.21
C THR A 138 -1.16 -61.19 -16.79
N GLY A 139 -0.14 -62.02 -16.55
CA GLY A 139 0.54 -62.15 -15.26
C GLY A 139 -0.09 -63.22 -14.33
N PRO A 140 0.06 -63.09 -13.00
CA PRO A 140 -0.46 -64.07 -12.05
C PRO A 140 -1.99 -64.06 -12.04
N ILE A 141 -2.61 -65.24 -12.07
CA ILE A 141 -4.05 -65.45 -12.08
C ILE A 141 -4.41 -66.28 -10.84
N GLU A 142 -5.28 -65.71 -10.01
CA GLU A 142 -5.85 -66.35 -8.82
C GLU A 142 -7.29 -65.86 -8.68
N PHE A 143 -8.20 -66.79 -8.36
CA PHE A 143 -9.62 -66.49 -8.24
C PHE A 143 -10.11 -66.64 -6.80
N LYS A 144 -11.10 -65.82 -6.45
CA LYS A 144 -11.90 -65.96 -5.24
C LYS A 144 -13.36 -65.71 -5.62
N GLU A 145 -14.21 -66.71 -5.41
CA GLU A 145 -15.65 -66.63 -5.72
C GLU A 145 -15.92 -66.19 -7.18
N GLY A 146 -15.17 -66.72 -8.14
CA GLY A 146 -15.32 -66.39 -9.57
C GLY A 146 -14.73 -65.03 -9.99
N ARG A 147 -14.05 -64.30 -9.09
CA ARG A 147 -13.39 -63.03 -9.41
C ARG A 147 -11.88 -63.16 -9.30
N ARG A 148 -11.16 -62.60 -10.28
CA ARG A 148 -9.70 -62.54 -10.24
C ARG A 148 -9.26 -61.55 -9.15
N ILE A 149 -8.57 -62.05 -8.13
CA ILE A 149 -8.10 -61.25 -6.99
C ILE A 149 -6.66 -60.80 -7.14
N GLN A 150 -5.84 -61.58 -7.86
CA GLN A 150 -4.44 -61.28 -8.09
C GLN A 150 -4.21 -60.97 -9.56
N PHE A 151 -3.61 -59.80 -9.81
CA PHE A 151 -3.18 -59.35 -11.12
C PHE A 151 -2.15 -58.23 -10.96
N LYS A 152 -1.45 -57.92 -12.04
CA LYS A 152 -0.42 -56.89 -12.08
C LYS A 152 -0.72 -55.95 -13.23
N LEU A 153 -0.61 -54.64 -12.99
CA LEU A 153 -0.69 -53.62 -14.02
C LEU A 153 0.63 -52.87 -14.09
N ASP A 154 1.21 -52.78 -15.28
CA ASP A 154 2.36 -51.93 -15.52
C ASP A 154 1.90 -50.49 -15.74
N LEU A 155 2.59 -49.54 -15.12
CA LEU A 155 2.39 -48.12 -15.33
C LEU A 155 3.33 -47.65 -16.43
N LEU A 156 2.77 -47.15 -17.52
CA LEU A 156 3.51 -46.58 -18.65
C LEU A 156 3.46 -45.05 -18.61
N LYS A 157 4.57 -44.41 -18.96
CA LYS A 157 4.63 -42.97 -19.22
C LYS A 157 5.27 -42.72 -20.59
N LEU A 158 4.70 -41.79 -21.34
CA LEU A 158 5.30 -41.34 -22.59
C LEU A 158 6.54 -40.49 -22.27
N LYS A 159 7.70 -40.98 -22.69
CA LYS A 159 8.94 -40.19 -22.79
C LYS A 159 9.10 -39.71 -24.23
N GLN A 160 10.05 -38.79 -24.47
CA GLN A 160 10.28 -38.13 -25.77
C GLN A 160 10.27 -39.07 -27.00
N HIS A 161 10.68 -40.33 -26.86
CA HIS A 161 10.82 -41.25 -28.00
C HIS A 161 9.88 -42.47 -27.96
N ALA A 162 9.36 -42.84 -26.78
CA ALA A 162 8.53 -44.04 -26.60
C ALA A 162 7.75 -44.03 -25.27
N LEU A 163 6.67 -44.80 -25.22
CA LEU A 163 6.07 -45.23 -23.95
C LEU A 163 7.04 -46.18 -23.24
N VAL A 164 7.37 -45.86 -22.00
CA VAL A 164 8.27 -46.66 -21.18
C VAL A 164 7.56 -47.03 -19.89
N LYS A 165 7.82 -48.26 -19.41
CA LYS A 165 7.37 -48.71 -18.10
C LYS A 165 8.11 -47.98 -16.99
N VAL A 166 7.36 -47.27 -16.14
CA VAL A 166 7.88 -46.44 -15.04
C VAL A 166 7.49 -46.94 -13.66
N GLY A 167 6.62 -47.95 -13.60
CA GLY A 167 6.21 -48.57 -12.35
C GLY A 167 5.29 -49.76 -12.57
N GLU A 168 4.85 -50.33 -11.46
CA GLU A 168 3.96 -51.49 -11.41
C GLU A 168 2.92 -51.26 -10.32
N TRP A 169 1.73 -51.81 -10.48
CA TRP A 169 0.66 -51.79 -9.51
C TRP A 169 0.15 -53.21 -9.28
N SER A 170 -0.05 -53.57 -8.01
CA SER A 170 -0.73 -54.81 -7.63
C SER A 170 -1.76 -54.54 -6.53
N PRO A 171 -2.82 -55.36 -6.40
CA PRO A 171 -3.84 -55.21 -5.36
C PRO A 171 -3.27 -55.20 -3.93
N ASN A 172 -2.21 -55.96 -3.67
CA ASN A 172 -1.63 -56.12 -2.33
C ASN A 172 -0.60 -55.03 -1.99
N THR A 173 0.17 -54.56 -2.96
CA THR A 173 1.27 -53.60 -2.74
C THR A 173 0.91 -52.16 -3.08
N GLY A 174 -0.14 -51.93 -3.86
CA GLY A 174 -0.42 -50.63 -4.47
C GLY A 174 0.61 -50.29 -5.56
N VAL A 175 0.78 -48.98 -5.82
CA VAL A 175 1.70 -48.47 -6.85
C VAL A 175 3.14 -48.53 -6.35
N ASN A 176 4.00 -49.20 -7.11
CA ASN A 176 5.44 -49.24 -6.92
C ASN A 176 6.14 -48.60 -8.13
N ILE A 177 6.71 -47.40 -7.96
CA ILE A 177 7.37 -46.65 -9.03
C ILE A 177 8.84 -47.08 -9.13
N THR A 178 9.22 -47.67 -10.26
CA THR A 178 10.60 -48.11 -10.54
C THR A 178 11.47 -46.95 -11.03
N ASP A 179 10.92 -46.08 -11.87
CA ASP A 179 11.60 -44.92 -12.45
C ASP A 179 10.93 -43.62 -11.98
N ARG A 180 11.37 -43.11 -10.83
CA ARG A 180 10.90 -41.82 -10.30
C ARG A 180 11.38 -40.64 -11.16
N SER A 181 12.57 -40.74 -11.76
CA SER A 181 13.11 -39.71 -12.64
C SER A 181 12.24 -39.44 -13.86
N ALA A 182 11.49 -40.43 -14.34
CA ALA A 182 10.53 -40.22 -15.43
C ALA A 182 9.42 -39.21 -15.10
N PHE A 183 9.10 -38.99 -13.82
CA PHE A 183 8.09 -38.02 -13.39
C PHE A 183 8.66 -36.63 -13.13
N PHE A 184 9.97 -36.55 -12.88
CA PHE A 184 10.70 -35.33 -12.54
C PHE A 184 11.85 -35.14 -13.52
N ASP A 185 11.62 -35.32 -14.83
CA ASP A 185 12.67 -35.29 -15.83
C ASP A 185 13.41 -33.94 -15.74
N PRO A 186 14.63 -33.88 -15.17
CA PRO A 186 15.36 -32.63 -15.00
C PRO A 186 16.12 -32.26 -16.29
N GLY A 187 15.98 -33.08 -17.33
CA GLY A 187 16.75 -33.01 -18.56
C GLY A 187 16.33 -31.84 -19.43
N THR A 188 17.03 -30.71 -19.27
CA THR A 188 17.29 -29.70 -20.31
C THR A 188 16.11 -29.45 -21.24
N MET A 189 14.99 -29.07 -20.65
CA MET A 189 13.96 -28.37 -21.39
C MET A 189 14.45 -26.93 -21.55
N ASN A 190 14.86 -26.55 -22.76
CA ASN A 190 14.91 -25.13 -23.17
C ASN A 190 13.47 -24.62 -23.31
N VAL A 191 12.65 -24.80 -22.27
CA VAL A 191 11.32 -24.21 -22.20
C VAL A 191 11.54 -22.77 -21.77
N THR A 192 11.27 -21.87 -22.71
CA THR A 192 11.29 -20.44 -22.44
C THR A 192 10.01 -20.09 -21.68
N LEU A 193 10.13 -19.81 -20.38
CA LEU A 193 8.98 -19.42 -19.55
C LEU A 193 8.38 -18.12 -20.05
N ILE A 194 7.05 -18.09 -20.18
CA ILE A 194 6.31 -16.89 -20.55
C ILE A 194 6.07 -16.08 -19.27
N VAL A 195 6.83 -15.00 -19.14
CA VAL A 195 6.71 -14.07 -18.02
C VAL A 195 5.81 -12.92 -18.41
N ILE A 196 4.64 -12.83 -17.77
CA ILE A 196 3.70 -11.75 -18.01
C ILE A 196 3.93 -10.59 -17.06
N THR A 197 3.85 -9.37 -17.58
CA THR A 197 4.01 -8.16 -16.79
C THR A 197 3.18 -6.99 -17.34
N ILE A 198 3.18 -5.87 -16.63
CA ILE A 198 2.50 -4.63 -16.98
C ILE A 198 3.53 -3.49 -16.97
N PRO A 199 3.49 -2.55 -17.94
CA PRO A 199 4.38 -1.39 -17.91
C PRO A 199 3.99 -0.46 -16.76
N GLU A 200 4.90 -0.27 -15.81
CA GLU A 200 4.74 0.62 -14.66
C GLU A 200 6.11 1.13 -14.20
N THR A 201 6.31 2.44 -14.19
CA THR A 201 7.57 3.04 -13.72
C THR A 201 7.63 3.02 -12.18
N PRO A 202 8.74 2.66 -11.51
CA PRO A 202 10.05 2.23 -12.02
C PRO A 202 10.22 0.71 -12.19
N TYR A 203 9.17 -0.09 -12.03
CA TYR A 203 9.25 -1.55 -11.99
C TYR A 203 9.54 -2.16 -13.37
N VAL A 204 8.77 -1.75 -14.38
CA VAL A 204 8.89 -2.19 -15.78
C VAL A 204 8.67 -1.00 -16.71
N MET A 205 9.70 -0.65 -17.46
CA MET A 205 9.76 0.51 -18.34
C MET A 205 10.25 0.08 -19.71
N HIS A 206 9.79 0.78 -20.74
CA HIS A 206 10.36 0.62 -22.07
C HIS A 206 11.70 1.37 -22.15
N ARG A 207 12.72 0.72 -22.69
CA ARG A 207 13.98 1.39 -23.02
C ARG A 207 13.76 2.42 -24.11
N ALA A 208 14.43 3.57 -23.98
CA ALA A 208 14.35 4.66 -24.94
C ALA A 208 14.99 4.35 -26.31
N GLN A 209 15.77 3.27 -26.45
CA GLN A 209 16.41 2.88 -27.72
C GLN A 209 15.47 2.01 -28.57
N GLU A 210 15.14 2.48 -29.78
CA GLU A 210 14.16 1.84 -30.68
C GLU A 210 14.62 0.51 -31.32
N ASN A 211 15.91 0.18 -31.30
CA ASN A 211 16.48 -0.97 -32.03
C ASN A 211 16.65 -2.26 -31.20
N LEU A 212 15.92 -2.40 -30.08
CA LEU A 212 16.04 -3.57 -29.21
C LEU A 212 14.95 -4.60 -29.54
N THR A 213 15.32 -5.87 -29.62
CA THR A 213 14.40 -6.99 -29.86
C THR A 213 14.33 -7.91 -28.64
N GLY A 214 13.20 -8.61 -28.48
CA GLY A 214 12.99 -9.55 -27.38
C GLY A 214 12.91 -8.88 -25.99
N ASN A 215 13.55 -9.49 -25.00
CA ASN A 215 13.52 -9.08 -23.59
C ASN A 215 14.28 -7.77 -23.33
N SER A 216 15.27 -7.45 -24.15
CA SER A 216 16.11 -6.26 -24.00
C SER A 216 15.36 -4.94 -24.18
N ARG A 217 14.10 -4.98 -24.62
CA ARG A 217 13.22 -3.81 -24.77
C ARG A 217 12.78 -3.21 -23.44
N TYR A 218 12.84 -4.00 -22.37
CA TYR A 218 12.34 -3.62 -21.06
C TYR A 218 13.50 -3.38 -20.09
N GLU A 219 13.31 -2.45 -19.18
CA GLU A 219 14.21 -2.17 -18.06
C GLU A 219 13.41 -1.80 -16.81
N GLY A 220 14.03 -1.85 -15.63
CA GLY A 220 13.38 -1.51 -14.37
C GLY A 220 13.65 -2.55 -13.29
N PHE A 221 13.19 -2.25 -12.08
CA PHE A 221 13.48 -3.05 -10.89
C PHE A 221 13.05 -4.53 -11.05
N CYS A 222 11.84 -4.78 -11.57
CA CYS A 222 11.33 -6.13 -11.75
C CYS A 222 12.03 -6.89 -12.88
N ILE A 223 12.55 -6.17 -13.88
CA ILE A 223 13.32 -6.77 -14.99
C ILE A 223 14.69 -7.24 -14.51
N ASP A 224 15.35 -6.43 -13.69
CA ASP A 224 16.63 -6.79 -13.09
C ASP A 224 16.47 -7.92 -12.06
N LEU A 225 15.43 -7.86 -11.23
CA LEU A 225 15.07 -8.95 -10.31
C LEU A 225 14.83 -10.28 -11.06
N LEU A 226 14.03 -10.25 -12.14
CA LEU A 226 13.78 -11.43 -12.96
C LEU A 226 15.06 -12.00 -13.58
N ARG A 227 15.98 -11.13 -14.04
CA ARG A 227 17.27 -11.55 -14.60
C ARG A 227 18.12 -12.28 -13.56
N GLU A 228 18.18 -11.77 -12.33
CA GLU A 228 18.91 -12.42 -11.23
C GLU A 228 18.28 -13.76 -10.84
N ILE A 229 16.95 -13.83 -10.74
CA ILE A 229 16.23 -15.08 -10.45
C ILE A 229 16.48 -16.12 -11.55
N ALA A 230 16.38 -15.71 -12.82
CA ALA A 230 16.66 -16.58 -13.97
C ALA A 230 18.11 -17.09 -13.97
N SER A 231 19.08 -16.24 -13.62
CA SER A 231 20.49 -16.64 -13.51
C SER A 231 20.78 -17.58 -12.34
N MET A 232 20.07 -17.42 -11.21
CA MET A 232 20.25 -18.29 -10.04
C MET A 232 19.62 -19.67 -10.22
N VAL A 233 18.43 -19.72 -10.82
CA VAL A 233 17.68 -20.98 -11.02
C VAL A 233 18.08 -21.67 -12.33
N GLY A 234 18.49 -20.92 -13.34
CA GLY A 234 18.96 -21.44 -14.63
C GLY A 234 17.86 -21.69 -15.65
N PHE A 235 16.85 -20.81 -15.75
CA PHE A 235 15.79 -20.90 -16.77
C PHE A 235 15.86 -19.79 -17.82
N GLU A 236 15.42 -20.10 -19.05
CA GLU A 236 15.19 -19.09 -20.09
C GLU A 236 13.78 -18.54 -19.99
N TYR A 237 13.59 -17.27 -20.34
CA TYR A 237 12.27 -16.62 -20.25
C TYR A 237 12.05 -15.65 -21.40
N ARG A 238 10.77 -15.35 -21.67
CA ARG A 238 10.32 -14.32 -22.61
C ARG A 238 9.30 -13.45 -21.93
N ILE A 239 9.51 -12.13 -22.02
CA ILE A 239 8.61 -11.14 -21.42
C ILE A 239 7.47 -10.83 -22.38
N GLU A 240 6.24 -10.94 -21.90
CA GLU A 240 5.03 -10.49 -22.59
C GLU A 240 4.24 -9.51 -21.73
N LEU A 241 3.61 -8.53 -22.39
CA LEU A 241 2.75 -7.57 -21.71
C LEU A 241 1.32 -8.10 -21.64
N VAL A 242 0.67 -7.83 -20.51
CA VAL A 242 -0.74 -8.17 -20.35
C VAL A 242 -1.60 -7.40 -21.37
N PRO A 243 -2.49 -8.06 -22.14
CA PRO A 243 -3.22 -7.41 -23.23
C PRO A 243 -4.19 -6.29 -22.81
N ASP A 244 -4.78 -6.40 -21.63
CA ASP A 244 -5.79 -5.47 -21.12
C ASP A 244 -5.20 -4.38 -20.20
N GLY A 245 -3.90 -4.43 -19.93
CA GLY A 245 -3.22 -3.48 -19.04
C GLY A 245 -3.72 -3.53 -17.59
N LYS A 246 -4.25 -4.66 -17.12
CA LYS A 246 -4.77 -4.80 -15.74
C LYS A 246 -4.05 -5.87 -14.95
N TYR A 247 -3.91 -5.64 -13.65
CA TYR A 247 -3.37 -6.64 -12.72
C TYR A 247 -4.29 -7.85 -12.55
N GLY A 248 -5.60 -7.64 -12.58
CA GLY A 248 -6.60 -8.67 -12.36
C GLY A 248 -7.47 -8.35 -11.17
N VAL A 249 -8.74 -8.13 -11.46
CA VAL A 249 -9.84 -7.89 -10.53
C VAL A 249 -10.95 -8.87 -10.88
N TYR A 250 -11.59 -9.42 -9.85
CA TYR A 250 -12.78 -10.23 -10.02
C TYR A 250 -13.96 -9.31 -10.35
N ASP A 251 -14.53 -9.50 -11.55
CA ASP A 251 -15.71 -8.77 -11.98
C ASP A 251 -16.97 -9.47 -11.45
N LEU A 252 -17.77 -8.74 -10.69
CA LEU A 252 -18.98 -9.24 -10.05
C LEU A 252 -20.13 -9.43 -11.06
N ASP A 253 -20.12 -8.71 -12.17
CA ASP A 253 -21.18 -8.76 -13.18
C ASP A 253 -20.99 -9.96 -14.12
N THR A 254 -19.74 -10.22 -14.53
CA THR A 254 -19.41 -11.35 -15.41
C THR A 254 -19.05 -12.63 -14.66
N GLY A 255 -18.62 -12.52 -13.40
CA GLY A 255 -18.16 -13.66 -12.60
C GLY A 255 -16.79 -14.21 -13.04
N GLU A 256 -16.03 -13.44 -13.82
CA GLU A 256 -14.70 -13.84 -14.32
C GLU A 256 -13.58 -12.94 -13.79
N TRP A 257 -12.38 -13.51 -13.70
CA TRP A 257 -11.15 -12.74 -13.49
C TRP A 257 -10.64 -12.17 -14.81
N ASN A 258 -10.04 -10.99 -14.77
CA ASN A 258 -9.32 -10.37 -15.90
C ASN A 258 -7.81 -10.21 -15.58
N GLY A 259 -7.08 -9.51 -16.45
CA GLY A 259 -5.70 -9.12 -16.20
C GLY A 259 -4.70 -10.27 -16.13
N ILE A 260 -3.60 -10.00 -15.44
CA ILE A 260 -2.53 -10.96 -15.17
C ILE A 260 -3.09 -12.21 -14.45
N VAL A 261 -4.00 -12.05 -13.50
CA VAL A 261 -4.62 -13.18 -12.77
C VAL A 261 -5.27 -14.16 -13.74
N ARG A 262 -6.06 -13.68 -14.72
CA ARG A 262 -6.70 -14.56 -15.71
C ARG A 262 -5.68 -15.29 -16.58
N GLN A 263 -4.59 -14.63 -16.95
CA GLN A 263 -3.55 -15.23 -17.80
C GLN A 263 -2.82 -16.38 -17.09
N LEU A 264 -2.62 -16.26 -15.77
CA LEU A 264 -2.07 -17.34 -14.94
C LEU A 264 -3.08 -18.47 -14.72
N MET A 265 -4.36 -18.14 -14.47
CA MET A 265 -5.43 -19.15 -14.33
C MET A 265 -5.62 -19.98 -15.62
N ASP A 266 -5.57 -19.33 -16.78
CA ASP A 266 -5.67 -19.97 -18.09
C ASP A 266 -4.38 -20.71 -18.50
N LYS A 267 -3.32 -20.67 -17.66
CA LYS A 267 -1.97 -21.17 -17.97
C LYS A 267 -1.41 -20.63 -19.29
N LYS A 268 -1.76 -19.40 -19.65
CA LYS A 268 -1.21 -18.70 -20.83
C LYS A 268 0.16 -18.10 -20.51
N ALA A 269 0.35 -17.67 -19.27
CA ALA A 269 1.62 -17.26 -18.71
C ALA A 269 2.04 -18.23 -17.60
N ASP A 270 3.34 -18.48 -17.49
CA ASP A 270 3.91 -19.41 -16.50
C ASP A 270 4.34 -18.66 -15.21
N LEU A 271 4.66 -17.37 -15.34
CA LEU A 271 5.11 -16.53 -14.23
C LEU A 271 4.60 -15.10 -14.40
N ALA A 272 4.24 -14.44 -13.31
CA ALA A 272 3.99 -13.00 -13.31
C ALA A 272 4.93 -12.26 -12.38
N VAL A 273 5.70 -11.33 -12.94
CA VAL A 273 6.64 -10.49 -12.21
C VAL A 273 6.29 -9.02 -12.41
N GLY A 274 6.03 -8.31 -11.31
CA GLY A 274 5.66 -6.91 -11.31
C GLY A 274 5.30 -6.42 -9.91
N SER A 275 4.75 -5.22 -9.82
CA SER A 275 4.19 -4.59 -8.61
C SER A 275 2.82 -5.21 -8.23
N MET A 276 2.75 -6.55 -8.19
CA MET A 276 1.52 -7.26 -7.89
C MET A 276 1.34 -7.44 -6.38
N THR A 277 0.41 -6.69 -5.80
CA THR A 277 0.04 -6.81 -4.39
C THR A 277 -0.64 -8.14 -4.10
N ILE A 278 -0.10 -8.86 -3.11
CA ILE A 278 -0.66 -10.10 -2.57
C ILE A 278 -1.96 -9.78 -1.83
N ASN A 279 -3.06 -10.43 -2.21
CA ASN A 279 -4.33 -10.32 -1.49
C ASN A 279 -5.05 -11.67 -1.43
N TYR A 280 -5.97 -11.81 -0.47
CA TYR A 280 -6.71 -13.05 -0.23
C TYR A 280 -7.50 -13.52 -1.46
N ALA A 281 -8.13 -12.60 -2.19
CA ALA A 281 -8.95 -12.95 -3.35
C ALA A 281 -8.11 -13.58 -4.48
N ARG A 282 -6.91 -13.05 -4.74
CA ARG A 282 -5.97 -13.58 -5.74
C ARG A 282 -5.31 -14.86 -5.28
N GLU A 283 -4.89 -14.94 -4.01
CA GLU A 283 -4.28 -16.15 -3.44
C GLU A 283 -5.21 -17.37 -3.46
N SER A 284 -6.54 -17.16 -3.60
CA SER A 284 -7.48 -18.27 -3.75
C SER A 284 -7.52 -18.90 -5.15
N VAL A 285 -6.92 -18.26 -6.17
CA VAL A 285 -6.93 -18.72 -7.57
C VAL A 285 -5.54 -18.86 -8.20
N ILE A 286 -4.52 -18.22 -7.62
CA ILE A 286 -3.12 -18.25 -8.04
C ILE A 286 -2.22 -18.30 -6.80
N ASP A 287 -1.03 -18.86 -6.95
CA ASP A 287 -0.06 -18.94 -5.84
C ASP A 287 0.89 -17.73 -5.86
N PHE A 288 1.39 -17.37 -4.67
CA PHE A 288 2.38 -16.31 -4.51
C PHE A 288 3.62 -16.83 -3.78
N THR A 289 4.75 -16.30 -4.21
CA THR A 289 6.01 -16.36 -3.45
C THR A 289 5.92 -15.54 -2.16
N LYS A 290 6.91 -15.67 -1.28
CA LYS A 290 7.05 -14.75 -0.15
C LYS A 290 7.27 -13.32 -0.68
N PRO A 291 6.68 -12.31 -0.01
CA PRO A 291 6.77 -10.94 -0.48
C PRO A 291 8.25 -10.50 -0.52
N PHE A 292 8.68 -9.94 -1.65
CA PHE A 292 10.04 -9.43 -1.81
C PHE A 292 10.16 -7.95 -1.42
N MET A 293 9.03 -7.25 -1.29
CA MET A 293 8.97 -5.84 -0.92
C MET A 293 7.71 -5.59 -0.07
N ASN A 294 7.89 -5.04 1.13
CA ASN A 294 6.79 -4.67 2.03
C ASN A 294 6.41 -3.20 1.80
N LEU A 295 5.11 -2.93 1.81
CA LEU A 295 4.53 -1.62 1.51
C LEU A 295 3.16 -1.46 2.18
N GLY A 296 2.57 -0.28 2.08
CA GLY A 296 1.20 -0.04 2.51
C GLY A 296 0.56 1.09 1.71
N ILE A 297 -0.74 1.29 1.90
CA ILE A 297 -1.45 2.43 1.33
C ILE A 297 -1.02 3.69 2.08
N SER A 298 -0.70 4.74 1.34
CA SER A 298 -0.39 6.06 1.87
C SER A 298 -1.05 7.16 1.03
N ILE A 299 -0.91 8.41 1.47
CA ILE A 299 -1.66 9.55 0.96
C ILE A 299 -0.69 10.52 0.31
N LEU A 300 -0.80 10.66 -1.01
CA LEU A 300 -0.07 11.66 -1.78
C LEU A 300 -0.85 12.97 -1.78
N PHE A 301 -0.20 14.05 -1.36
CA PHE A 301 -0.79 15.38 -1.31
C PHE A 301 0.18 16.45 -1.80
N LYS A 302 -0.35 17.59 -2.25
CA LYS A 302 0.46 18.74 -2.66
C LYS A 302 1.03 19.45 -1.44
N VAL A 303 2.30 19.80 -1.48
CA VAL A 303 2.93 20.66 -0.48
C VAL A 303 2.13 21.97 -0.40
N PRO A 304 1.65 22.37 0.80
CA PRO A 304 0.99 23.66 0.97
C PRO A 304 1.91 24.78 0.48
N THR A 305 1.45 25.53 -0.52
CA THR A 305 2.12 26.76 -0.94
C THR A 305 1.52 27.90 -0.15
N ASP A 306 2.35 28.85 0.29
CA ASP A 306 1.91 29.98 1.11
C ASP A 306 0.69 30.65 0.48
N LYS A 307 -0.39 30.74 1.26
CA LYS A 307 -1.65 31.34 0.82
C LYS A 307 -1.38 32.79 0.46
N GLU A 308 -1.66 33.18 -0.79
CA GLU A 308 -1.49 34.56 -1.24
C GLU A 308 -2.26 35.49 -0.28
N SER A 309 -1.53 36.43 0.33
CA SER A 309 -2.12 37.38 1.25
C SER A 309 -3.12 38.25 0.50
N THR A 310 -4.42 38.05 0.72
CA THR A 310 -5.44 38.99 0.26
C THR A 310 -5.22 40.33 0.95
N PHE A 311 -5.48 41.45 0.27
CA PHE A 311 -5.18 42.81 0.75
C PHE A 311 -5.73 43.13 2.18
N PHE A 312 -6.76 42.42 2.64
CA PHE A 312 -7.41 42.62 3.94
C PHE A 312 -6.98 41.63 5.04
N THR A 313 -6.00 40.76 4.81
CA THR A 313 -5.49 39.80 5.83
C THR A 313 -5.00 40.46 7.13
N PHE A 314 -4.68 41.76 7.10
CA PHE A 314 -4.33 42.52 8.31
C PHE A 314 -5.48 42.67 9.32
N MET A 315 -6.74 42.49 8.90
CA MET A 315 -7.92 42.64 9.76
C MET A 315 -8.34 41.34 10.46
N ASP A 316 -7.93 40.18 9.93
CA ASP A 316 -8.24 38.84 10.43
C ASP A 316 -7.84 38.55 11.90
N PRO A 317 -6.80 39.17 12.50
CA PRO A 317 -6.42 38.90 13.88
C PRO A 317 -7.44 39.34 14.95
N LEU A 318 -8.42 40.18 14.58
CA LEU A 318 -9.48 40.68 15.46
C LEU A 318 -10.85 40.36 14.86
N GLY A 319 -11.74 39.76 15.64
CA GLY A 319 -13.12 39.53 15.21
C GLY A 319 -13.81 40.85 14.83
N LEU A 320 -14.69 40.78 13.84
CA LEU A 320 -15.43 41.95 13.32
C LEU A 320 -16.17 42.71 14.43
N GLU A 321 -16.61 42.01 15.47
CA GLU A 321 -17.19 42.58 16.70
C GLU A 321 -16.24 43.52 17.44
N ILE A 322 -14.96 43.17 17.56
CA ILE A 322 -13.94 44.00 18.22
C ILE A 322 -13.66 45.24 17.38
N TRP A 323 -13.59 45.11 16.05
CA TRP A 323 -13.45 46.27 15.16
C TRP A 323 -14.63 47.24 15.29
N MET A 324 -15.86 46.73 15.39
CA MET A 324 -17.03 47.58 15.63
C MET A 324 -16.98 48.25 17.01
N LEU A 325 -16.52 47.55 18.05
CA LEU A 325 -16.32 48.12 19.39
C LEU A 325 -15.22 49.20 19.40
N VAL A 326 -14.11 48.99 18.70
CA VAL A 326 -13.04 49.99 18.56
C VAL A 326 -13.54 51.23 17.82
N MET A 327 -14.30 51.06 16.73
CA MET A 327 -14.94 52.17 16.01
C MET A 327 -15.96 52.93 16.88
N ALA A 328 -16.75 52.21 17.68
CA ALA A 328 -17.69 52.81 18.62
C ALA A 328 -16.97 53.57 19.74
N ALA A 329 -15.96 52.97 20.38
CA ALA A 329 -15.15 53.60 21.41
C ALA A 329 -14.40 54.83 20.88
N PHE A 330 -13.87 54.76 19.67
CA PHE A 330 -13.22 55.87 18.97
C PHE A 330 -14.20 57.03 18.74
N SER A 331 -15.43 56.73 18.34
CA SER A 331 -16.48 57.74 18.13
C SER A 331 -16.91 58.41 19.45
N VAL A 332 -17.05 57.62 20.53
CA VAL A 332 -17.37 58.12 21.88
C VAL A 332 -16.22 58.98 22.43
N ALA A 333 -14.97 58.56 22.25
CA ALA A 333 -13.80 59.35 22.65
C ALA A 333 -13.71 60.67 21.88
N CYS A 334 -14.00 60.68 20.58
CA CYS A 334 -14.04 61.89 19.74
C CYS A 334 -15.09 62.88 20.21
N PHE A 335 -16.28 62.38 20.50
CA PHE A 335 -17.37 63.20 21.00
C PHE A 335 -17.11 63.73 22.42
N THR A 336 -16.57 62.91 23.31
CA THR A 336 -16.28 63.32 24.69
C THR A 336 -15.17 64.36 24.75
N LEU A 337 -14.09 64.23 23.95
CA LEU A 337 -13.06 65.26 23.84
C LEU A 337 -13.60 66.57 23.25
N PHE A 338 -14.44 66.49 22.21
CA PHE A 338 -15.12 67.66 21.66
C PHE A 338 -16.01 68.35 22.71
N ALA A 339 -16.79 67.59 23.46
CA ALA A 339 -17.67 68.13 24.51
C ALA A 339 -16.87 68.76 25.65
N LEU A 340 -15.86 68.07 26.19
CA LEU A 340 -15.01 68.56 27.28
C LEU A 340 -14.23 69.82 26.88
N ALA A 341 -13.69 69.86 25.65
CA ALA A 341 -13.01 71.04 25.14
C ALA A 341 -13.97 72.23 24.99
N ARG A 342 -15.25 72.00 24.69
CA ARG A 342 -16.24 73.08 24.53
C ARG A 342 -16.75 73.63 25.86
N PHE A 343 -16.96 72.76 26.85
CA PHE A 343 -17.51 73.14 28.16
C PHE A 343 -16.45 73.62 29.16
N SER A 344 -15.17 73.27 28.98
CA SER A 344 -14.10 73.77 29.85
C SER A 344 -13.70 75.21 29.47
N PRO A 345 -13.77 76.18 30.40
CA PRO A 345 -13.43 77.58 30.12
C PRO A 345 -11.95 77.79 29.76
N TYR A 346 -11.06 76.88 30.20
CA TYR A 346 -9.61 77.01 30.09
C TYR A 346 -9.04 76.61 28.71
N GLU A 347 -9.79 75.87 27.90
CA GLU A 347 -9.39 75.46 26.54
C GLU A 347 -9.63 76.55 25.48
N TRP A 348 -10.35 77.60 25.85
CA TRP A 348 -10.61 78.74 25.00
C TRP A 348 -9.45 79.73 25.06
N ARG A 349 -8.63 79.76 24.01
CA ARG A 349 -7.47 80.66 23.95
C ARG A 349 -7.80 81.92 23.17
N ASN A 350 -7.32 83.04 23.69
CA ASN A 350 -7.31 84.29 22.95
C ASN A 350 -6.18 84.21 21.90
N PRO A 351 -6.50 84.27 20.59
CA PRO A 351 -5.48 84.23 19.54
C PRO A 351 -4.53 85.44 19.56
N ARG A 352 -4.84 86.52 20.29
CA ARG A 352 -3.98 87.70 20.48
C ARG A 352 -3.82 88.02 21.97
N PRO A 353 -2.79 87.45 22.64
CA PRO A 353 -2.61 87.57 24.10
C PRO A 353 -2.41 89.00 24.62
N TRP A 354 -2.02 89.94 23.77
CA TRP A 354 -1.69 91.33 24.13
C TRP A 354 -2.88 92.29 24.16
N LEU A 355 -4.10 91.84 23.81
CA LEU A 355 -5.32 92.65 23.88
C LEU A 355 -6.16 92.27 25.13
N PRO A 356 -6.47 93.22 26.03
CA PRO A 356 -7.19 92.94 27.29
C PRO A 356 -8.64 92.48 27.10
N ARG A 357 -9.26 92.74 25.94
CA ARG A 357 -10.59 92.24 25.56
C ARG A 357 -10.53 91.67 24.13
N PRO A 358 -10.65 90.34 23.95
CA PRO A 358 -10.72 89.75 22.62
C PRO A 358 -12.12 89.84 22.00
N ASP A 359 -12.17 90.04 20.67
CA ASP A 359 -13.41 90.04 19.89
C ASP A 359 -14.01 88.63 19.71
N TYR A 360 -13.18 87.58 19.74
CA TYR A 360 -13.60 86.18 19.76
C TYR A 360 -12.52 85.28 20.36
N LEU A 361 -12.94 84.19 21.02
CA LEU A 361 -12.07 83.13 21.53
C LEU A 361 -12.00 81.99 20.52
N VAL A 362 -10.85 81.33 20.40
CA VAL A 362 -10.65 80.20 19.48
C VAL A 362 -10.43 78.92 20.30
N ASN A 363 -11.13 77.86 19.92
CA ASN A 363 -10.93 76.52 20.45
C ASN A 363 -10.29 75.65 19.37
N GLN A 364 -9.17 75.00 19.70
CA GLN A 364 -8.41 74.18 18.74
C GLN A 364 -9.05 72.81 18.47
N PHE A 365 -9.90 72.30 19.37
CA PHE A 365 -10.54 71.00 19.25
C PHE A 365 -11.94 71.10 18.62
N SER A 366 -11.99 71.16 17.28
CA SER A 366 -13.21 70.90 16.50
C SER A 366 -13.49 69.38 16.42
N LEU A 367 -14.67 68.96 15.96
CA LEU A 367 -14.98 67.52 15.80
C LEU A 367 -13.96 66.84 14.84
N ALA A 368 -13.53 67.55 13.79
CA ALA A 368 -12.52 67.09 12.85
C ALA A 368 -11.12 67.03 13.49
N ASN A 369 -10.73 68.04 14.28
CA ASN A 369 -9.43 68.06 14.94
C ASN A 369 -9.36 67.04 16.09
N SER A 370 -10.48 66.79 16.77
CA SER A 370 -10.61 65.74 17.80
C SER A 370 -10.52 64.36 17.17
N PHE A 371 -11.13 64.17 15.99
CA PHE A 371 -10.97 62.94 15.20
C PHE A 371 -9.51 62.72 14.81
N TRP A 372 -8.83 63.73 14.27
CA TRP A 372 -7.42 63.63 13.89
C TRP A 372 -6.49 63.44 15.09
N PHE A 373 -6.79 64.08 16.22
CA PHE A 373 -6.06 63.90 17.46
C PHE A 373 -6.17 62.46 17.98
N ILE A 374 -7.38 61.91 18.06
CA ILE A 374 -7.60 60.54 18.54
C ILE A 374 -7.02 59.52 17.55
N THR A 375 -7.13 59.79 16.24
CA THR A 375 -6.51 58.97 15.20
C THR A 375 -4.98 58.94 15.38
N GLY A 376 -4.36 60.09 15.66
CA GLY A 376 -2.93 60.20 15.95
C GLY A 376 -2.52 59.46 17.23
N THR A 377 -3.34 59.50 18.28
CA THR A 377 -3.09 58.76 19.52
C THR A 377 -3.27 57.24 19.37
N LEU A 378 -4.27 56.80 18.59
CA LEU A 378 -4.56 55.38 18.35
C LEU A 378 -3.46 54.73 17.50
N LEU A 379 -2.99 55.43 16.47
CA LEU A 379 -1.96 54.95 15.56
C LEU A 379 -0.53 55.19 16.06
N ARG A 380 -0.35 55.85 17.22
CA ARG A 380 0.95 56.22 17.81
C ARG A 380 1.91 56.89 16.80
N GLN A 381 1.38 57.65 15.84
CA GLN A 381 2.18 58.40 14.87
C GLN A 381 1.96 59.90 15.02
N GLY A 382 3.04 60.63 15.33
CA GLY A 382 3.15 62.03 14.94
C GLY A 382 3.22 62.09 13.42
N SER A 383 2.44 62.97 12.80
CA SER A 383 2.27 63.03 11.35
C SER A 383 3.60 63.32 10.62
N GLY A 384 4.09 62.34 9.83
CA GLY A 384 5.26 62.48 8.96
C GLY A 384 5.64 61.19 8.19
N VAL A 385 5.02 60.98 7.02
CA VAL A 385 5.36 60.19 5.81
C VAL A 385 6.23 58.90 5.87
N ASN A 386 5.68 57.82 5.30
CA ASN A 386 6.09 56.40 5.20
C ASN A 386 7.48 56.04 4.59
N PRO A 387 7.91 54.77 4.80
CA PRO A 387 8.11 53.85 3.67
C PRO A 387 7.50 52.43 3.85
N LYS A 388 7.20 51.77 2.72
CA LYS A 388 6.77 50.36 2.58
C LYS A 388 7.92 49.39 2.85
N VAL A 389 7.67 48.29 3.57
CA VAL A 389 8.49 47.05 3.59
C VAL A 389 7.58 45.83 3.83
N PRO A 390 8.04 44.58 3.61
CA PRO A 390 7.30 43.51 2.92
C PRO A 390 6.32 42.80 3.86
N THR A 391 5.30 42.20 3.26
CA THR A 391 4.32 41.35 3.94
C THR A 391 4.95 40.04 4.40
N SER A 392 5.11 39.87 5.71
CA SER A 392 5.26 38.56 6.35
C SER A 392 4.05 38.27 7.24
N GLN A 393 3.61 37.01 7.18
CA GLN A 393 2.55 36.26 7.88
C GLN A 393 1.79 36.88 9.09
N PRO A 394 0.51 36.47 9.32
CA PRO A 394 -0.39 37.08 10.30
C PRO A 394 0.12 36.92 11.73
N THR A 395 0.49 38.03 12.36
CA THR A 395 0.76 38.06 13.80
C THR A 395 -0.55 38.12 14.56
N ARG A 396 -0.85 37.07 15.35
CA ARG A 396 -1.84 37.14 16.43
C ARG A 396 -1.48 38.32 17.35
N LEU A 397 -2.47 39.05 17.85
CA LEU A 397 -2.29 40.32 18.59
C LEU A 397 -1.38 40.25 19.83
N PHE A 398 -1.14 39.04 20.35
CA PHE A 398 -0.23 38.74 21.45
C PHE A 398 0.96 37.88 21.03
N SER A 399 1.28 37.81 19.73
CA SER A 399 2.45 37.07 19.24
C SER A 399 3.76 37.61 19.82
N PHE A 400 3.80 38.88 20.18
CA PHE A 400 4.92 39.48 20.92
C PHE A 400 5.09 38.89 22.33
N MET A 401 4.11 38.18 22.90
CA MET A 401 4.25 37.53 24.21
C MET A 401 4.71 36.07 24.10
N ASN A 402 4.58 35.45 22.91
CA ASN A 402 4.98 34.07 22.64
C ASN A 402 6.49 33.73 22.80
N PRO A 403 7.45 34.67 22.65
CA PRO A 403 8.88 34.34 22.80
C PRO A 403 9.29 33.89 24.20
N LEU A 404 8.45 34.14 25.22
CA LEU A 404 8.67 33.73 26.61
C LEU A 404 7.40 33.05 27.14
N ALA A 405 7.56 32.01 27.95
CA ALA A 405 6.44 31.33 28.58
C ALA A 405 5.64 32.29 29.49
N VAL A 406 4.33 32.04 29.62
CA VAL A 406 3.43 32.85 30.47
C VAL A 406 3.94 32.92 31.91
N ASP A 407 4.56 31.85 32.41
CA ASP A 407 5.17 31.81 33.74
C ASP A 407 6.29 32.84 33.90
N ILE A 408 7.10 33.05 32.86
CA ILE A 408 8.20 34.04 32.87
C ILE A 408 7.62 35.45 32.97
N TRP A 409 6.53 35.73 32.27
CA TRP A 409 5.84 37.02 32.37
C TRP A 409 5.29 37.27 33.78
N LEU A 410 4.78 36.24 34.45
CA LEU A 410 4.34 36.33 35.84
C LEU A 410 5.52 36.63 36.78
N TYR A 411 6.68 36.00 36.58
CA TYR A 411 7.89 36.29 37.36
C TYR A 411 8.43 37.70 37.09
N VAL A 412 8.37 38.20 35.85
CA VAL A 412 8.76 39.58 35.50
C VAL A 412 7.83 40.60 36.17
N LEU A 413 6.51 40.34 36.18
CA LEU A 413 5.53 41.17 36.89
C LEU A 413 5.80 41.18 38.40
N ALA A 414 6.07 40.01 38.99
CA ALA A 414 6.38 39.89 40.41
C ALA A 414 7.69 40.63 40.76
N ALA A 415 8.74 40.47 39.95
CA ALA A 415 10.01 41.17 40.11
C ALA A 415 9.84 42.70 39.98
N TYR A 416 9.02 43.17 39.04
CA TYR A 416 8.69 44.59 38.87
C TYR A 416 8.07 45.20 40.13
N VAL A 417 7.08 44.52 40.74
CA VAL A 417 6.43 44.98 41.98
C VAL A 417 7.42 44.97 43.15
N LEU A 418 8.21 43.90 43.26
CA LEU A 418 9.21 43.74 44.33
C LEU A 418 10.30 44.82 44.27
N VAL A 419 10.84 45.10 43.08
CA VAL A 419 11.88 46.14 42.90
C VAL A 419 11.31 47.53 43.13
N SER A 420 10.09 47.81 42.67
CA SER A 420 9.44 49.11 42.92
C SER A 420 9.22 49.37 44.42
N MET A 421 8.82 48.34 45.17
CA MET A 421 8.62 48.42 46.62
C MET A 421 9.96 48.56 47.37
N THR A 422 10.97 47.77 47.01
CA THR A 422 12.30 47.86 47.63
C THR A 422 12.98 49.20 47.35
N MET A 423 12.83 49.76 46.14
CA MET A 423 13.31 51.11 45.81
C MET A 423 12.62 52.18 46.67
N PHE A 424 11.30 52.11 46.84
CA PHE A 424 10.57 53.04 47.72
C PHE A 424 11.05 52.95 49.18
N VAL A 425 11.22 51.74 49.71
CA VAL A 425 11.67 51.51 51.10
C VAL A 425 13.11 52.02 51.30
N VAL A 426 14.05 51.62 50.43
CA VAL A 426 15.45 52.03 50.53
C VAL A 426 15.62 53.54 50.33
N ALA A 427 14.86 54.15 49.42
CA ALA A 427 14.88 55.58 49.21
C ALA A 427 14.30 56.38 50.41
N ARG A 428 13.34 55.82 51.16
CA ARG A 428 12.81 56.48 52.37
C ARG A 428 13.80 56.44 53.53
N PHE A 429 14.50 55.31 53.71
CA PHE A 429 15.43 55.09 54.83
C PHE A 429 16.83 55.69 54.59
N SER A 430 17.23 55.88 53.33
CA SER A 430 18.52 56.49 53.04
C SER A 430 18.48 58.01 53.26
N PRO A 431 19.25 58.57 54.20
CA PRO A 431 19.28 60.01 54.45
C PRO A 431 19.85 60.80 53.25
N TYR A 432 20.62 60.16 52.37
CA TYR A 432 21.26 60.77 51.20
C TYR A 432 20.31 60.98 50.00
N GLU A 433 19.10 60.43 50.02
CA GLU A 433 18.07 60.71 49.01
C GLU A 433 17.22 61.95 49.34
N TRP A 434 17.29 62.43 50.58
CA TRP A 434 16.61 63.65 51.03
C TRP A 434 17.45 64.86 50.62
N HIS A 435 16.90 65.72 49.78
CA HIS A 435 17.60 66.92 49.31
C HIS A 435 16.74 68.16 49.50
N ASN A 436 17.38 69.27 49.88
CA ASN A 436 16.73 70.56 49.94
C ASN A 436 16.61 71.14 48.51
N PRO A 437 15.41 71.32 47.94
CA PRO A 437 15.23 71.88 46.60
C PRO A 437 15.74 73.32 46.47
N HIS A 438 15.94 74.05 47.57
CA HIS A 438 16.47 75.42 47.60
C HIS A 438 17.69 75.55 48.52
N PRO A 439 18.89 75.10 48.09
CA PRO A 439 20.10 75.10 48.92
C PRO A 439 20.65 76.51 49.27
N CYS A 440 20.13 77.57 48.63
CA CYS A 440 20.55 78.96 48.85
C CYS A 440 19.78 79.69 49.96
N ASP A 441 18.71 79.08 50.50
CA ASP A 441 17.86 79.66 51.55
C ASP A 441 18.23 79.02 52.91
N VAL A 442 18.92 79.78 53.77
CA VAL A 442 19.57 79.27 54.99
C VAL A 442 18.55 78.88 56.08
N ASP A 443 17.33 79.44 56.02
CA ASP A 443 16.28 79.25 57.02
C ASP A 443 15.28 78.13 56.67
N ASN A 444 15.37 77.54 55.47
CA ASN A 444 14.37 76.58 54.98
C ASN A 444 14.91 75.14 55.00
N HIS A 445 14.59 74.37 56.04
CA HIS A 445 15.04 72.97 56.22
C HIS A 445 14.13 71.91 55.56
N LEU A 446 13.29 72.30 54.59
CA LEU A 446 12.41 71.36 53.89
C LEU A 446 13.23 70.46 52.96
N VAL A 447 13.25 69.17 53.26
CA VAL A 447 13.88 68.14 52.44
C VAL A 447 12.82 67.37 51.66
N GLU A 448 13.02 67.24 50.35
CA GLU A 448 12.13 66.50 49.46
C GLU A 448 12.79 65.20 49.00
N ASN A 449 11.95 64.17 48.80
CA ASN A 449 12.34 62.90 48.22
C ASN A 449 11.54 62.66 46.95
N GLN A 450 12.25 62.48 45.83
CA GLN A 450 11.64 62.32 44.50
C GLN A 450 11.08 60.90 44.26
N PHE A 451 11.47 59.91 45.06
CA PHE A 451 10.98 58.52 44.97
C PHE A 451 9.73 58.31 45.84
N SER A 452 8.59 58.82 45.37
CA SER A 452 7.27 58.38 45.84
C SER A 452 6.97 56.95 45.37
N LEU A 453 5.93 56.30 45.91
CA LEU A 453 5.54 54.96 45.47
C LEU A 453 5.26 54.93 43.95
N ALA A 454 4.47 55.89 43.46
CA ALA A 454 4.18 56.03 42.03
C ALA A 454 5.44 56.30 41.18
N ASN A 455 6.34 57.15 41.67
CA ASN A 455 7.59 57.46 40.98
C ASN A 455 8.57 56.27 40.98
N SER A 456 8.50 55.39 41.98
CA SER A 456 9.31 54.16 42.05
C SER A 456 8.81 53.11 41.05
N PHE A 457 7.49 52.96 40.90
CA PHE A 457 6.90 52.16 39.82
C PHE A 457 7.24 52.75 38.44
N TRP A 458 7.18 54.08 38.30
CA TRP A 458 7.53 54.78 37.06
C TRP A 458 9.00 54.60 36.67
N PHE A 459 9.92 54.70 37.63
CA PHE A 459 11.35 54.42 37.43
C PHE A 459 11.58 52.97 36.95
N THR A 460 10.90 52.01 37.58
CA THR A 460 11.07 50.58 37.31
C THR A 460 10.50 50.18 35.94
N ILE A 461 9.39 50.79 35.49
CA ILE A 461 8.82 50.54 34.15
C ILE A 461 9.63 51.25 33.05
N GLY A 462 10.11 52.47 33.30
CA GLY A 462 10.92 53.23 32.33
C GLY A 462 12.26 52.55 32.02
N THR A 463 12.84 51.87 33.02
CA THR A 463 14.05 51.05 32.87
C THR A 463 13.79 49.69 32.20
N LEU A 464 12.61 49.08 32.40
CA LEU A 464 12.19 47.86 31.69
C LEU A 464 11.93 48.13 30.19
N MET A 465 11.38 49.29 29.85
CA MET A 465 11.10 49.68 28.46
C MET A 465 12.30 50.34 27.74
N GLN A 466 13.47 50.42 28.38
CA GLN A 466 14.67 51.10 27.86
C GLN A 466 14.50 52.58 27.48
N GLN A 467 13.47 53.25 28.01
CA GLN A 467 13.20 54.68 27.73
C GLN A 467 13.91 55.60 28.74
N GLY A 468 14.38 55.03 29.86
CA GLY A 468 14.94 55.80 30.97
C GLY A 468 13.85 56.52 31.76
N SER A 469 14.25 57.23 32.81
CA SER A 469 13.37 58.07 33.61
C SER A 469 14.11 59.34 34.02
N ASP A 470 13.40 60.45 34.14
CA ASP A 470 13.97 61.72 34.63
C ASP A 470 14.36 61.68 36.13
N LEU A 471 14.06 60.56 36.81
CA LEU A 471 14.37 60.29 38.21
C LEU A 471 15.72 59.59 38.33
N ASN A 472 16.66 60.20 39.05
CA ASN A 472 18.01 59.68 39.21
C ASN A 472 18.31 59.36 40.69
N PRO A 473 18.60 58.08 41.04
CA PRO A 473 18.94 57.71 42.41
C PRO A 473 20.28 58.31 42.84
N LYS A 474 20.31 58.96 44.01
CA LYS A 474 21.50 59.64 44.53
C LYS A 474 22.28 58.78 45.52
N ALA A 475 21.59 58.02 46.37
CA ALA A 475 22.22 57.20 47.38
C ALA A 475 22.81 55.92 46.79
N THR A 476 23.95 55.49 47.33
CA THR A 476 24.65 54.28 46.90
C THR A 476 23.77 53.02 47.01
N SER A 477 22.94 52.92 48.06
CA SER A 477 22.00 51.80 48.26
C SER A 477 20.94 51.73 47.15
N THR A 478 20.32 52.84 46.80
CA THR A 478 19.29 52.94 45.73
C THR A 478 19.91 52.68 44.35
N ARG A 479 21.17 53.10 44.14
CA ARG A 479 21.94 52.81 42.91
C ARG A 479 22.27 51.34 42.75
N ILE A 480 22.58 50.62 43.84
CA ILE A 480 22.84 49.18 43.78
C ILE A 480 21.55 48.43 43.39
N VAL A 481 20.40 48.77 44.00
CA VAL A 481 19.10 48.16 43.64
C VAL A 481 18.74 48.47 42.18
N GLY A 482 18.89 49.72 41.74
CA GLY A 482 18.68 50.11 40.35
C GLY A 482 19.65 49.41 39.37
N GLY A 483 20.91 49.21 39.77
CA GLY A 483 21.92 48.51 38.96
C GLY A 483 21.64 47.01 38.80
N ILE A 484 21.19 46.34 39.87
CA ILE A 484 20.75 44.93 39.81
C ILE A 484 19.52 44.79 38.91
N TRP A 485 18.54 45.69 39.07
CA TRP A 485 17.36 45.72 38.22
C TRP A 485 17.72 45.95 36.75
N TRP A 486 18.61 46.90 36.48
CA TRP A 486 19.07 47.20 35.12
C TRP A 486 19.79 46.01 34.47
N PHE A 487 20.61 45.27 35.22
CA PHE A 487 21.24 44.04 34.72
C PHE A 487 20.20 42.95 34.43
N PHE A 488 19.19 42.80 35.30
CA PHE A 488 18.09 41.86 35.09
C PHE A 488 17.26 42.20 33.84
N THR A 489 16.88 43.47 33.65
CA THR A 489 16.10 43.90 32.48
C THR A 489 16.91 43.74 31.19
N LEU A 490 18.22 43.99 31.22
CA LEU A 490 19.11 43.75 30.08
C LEU A 490 19.05 42.27 29.64
N ILE A 491 19.20 41.33 30.58
CA ILE A 491 19.14 39.88 30.27
C ILE A 491 17.78 39.49 29.67
N ILE A 492 16.68 39.96 30.27
CA ILE A 492 15.33 39.63 29.81
C ILE A 492 15.10 40.15 28.39
N ILE A 493 15.49 41.39 28.10
CA ILE A 493 15.29 41.99 26.77
C ILE A 493 16.20 41.32 25.73
N SER A 494 17.47 41.05 26.06
CA SER A 494 18.36 40.30 25.17
C SER A 494 17.81 38.91 24.85
N SER A 495 17.34 38.15 25.85
CA SER A 495 16.72 36.84 25.64
C SER A 495 15.43 36.93 24.82
N TYR A 496 14.62 37.95 25.07
CA TYR A 496 13.39 38.20 24.32
C TYR A 496 13.68 38.47 22.85
N THR A 497 14.64 39.34 22.55
CA THR A 497 15.05 39.66 21.17
C THR A 497 15.66 38.46 20.44
N ALA A 498 16.44 37.62 21.14
CA ALA A 498 17.01 36.40 20.58
C ALA A 498 15.93 35.36 20.23
N ASN A 499 14.97 35.11 21.13
CA ASN A 499 13.89 34.16 20.90
C ASN A 499 12.89 34.67 19.85
N LEU A 500 12.63 35.98 19.81
CA LEU A 500 11.81 36.58 18.76
C LEU A 500 12.46 36.42 17.38
N ALA A 501 13.77 36.66 17.27
CA ALA A 501 14.50 36.44 16.02
C ALA A 501 14.44 34.97 15.58
N ALA A 502 14.65 34.02 16.50
CA ALA A 502 14.52 32.60 16.21
C ALA A 502 13.09 32.21 15.76
N PHE A 503 12.07 32.77 16.43
CA PHE A 503 10.67 32.52 16.08
C PHE A 503 10.32 33.05 14.69
N LEU A 504 10.81 34.24 14.32
CA LEU A 504 10.58 34.84 13.00
C LEU A 504 11.31 34.10 11.87
N THR A 505 12.37 33.35 12.17
CA THR A 505 13.09 32.55 11.17
C THR A 505 12.47 31.18 10.91
N VAL A 506 11.58 30.70 11.79
CA VAL A 506 10.97 29.36 11.66
C VAL A 506 9.55 29.50 11.11
N GLU A 507 9.43 29.39 9.79
CA GLU A 507 8.14 29.20 9.14
C GLU A 507 7.72 27.73 9.32
N ARG A 508 6.72 27.48 10.17
CA ARG A 508 6.12 26.15 10.27
C ARG A 508 5.10 26.00 9.15
N MET A 509 5.40 25.14 8.18
CA MET A 509 4.41 24.67 7.21
C MET A 509 3.34 23.90 7.98
N ILE A 510 2.14 24.47 8.06
CA ILE A 510 0.98 23.80 8.67
C ILE A 510 0.31 22.99 7.56
N THR A 511 0.38 21.66 7.65
CA THR A 511 -0.37 20.79 6.75
C THR A 511 -1.84 20.77 7.17
N PRO A 512 -2.80 20.92 6.24
CA PRO A 512 -4.22 20.96 6.58
C PRO A 512 -4.79 19.61 7.04
N ILE A 513 -4.07 18.51 6.77
CA ILE A 513 -4.43 17.13 7.13
C ILE A 513 -3.18 16.41 7.66
N GLU A 514 -3.33 15.60 8.71
CA GLU A 514 -2.23 14.78 9.25
C GLU A 514 -2.46 13.28 9.04
N ASN A 515 -3.72 12.85 8.98
CA ASN A 515 -4.11 11.44 8.88
C ASN A 515 -5.33 11.20 7.97
N ALA A 516 -5.69 9.93 7.77
CA ALA A 516 -6.86 9.55 6.96
C ALA A 516 -8.20 9.89 7.65
N GLU A 517 -8.22 10.01 8.98
CA GLU A 517 -9.43 10.36 9.73
C GLU A 517 -9.85 11.81 9.49
N ASP A 518 -8.88 12.72 9.42
CA ASP A 518 -9.08 14.13 9.06
C ASP A 518 -9.71 14.22 7.68
N LEU A 519 -9.18 13.48 6.70
CA LEU A 519 -9.72 13.39 5.35
C LEU A 519 -11.16 12.86 5.33
N ALA A 520 -11.48 11.87 6.16
CA ALA A 520 -12.83 11.31 6.30
C ALA A 520 -13.78 12.25 7.07
N GLY A 521 -13.25 13.15 7.91
CA GLY A 521 -13.98 14.13 8.71
C GLY A 521 -14.41 15.36 7.89
N GLN A 522 -13.62 15.74 6.90
CA GLN A 522 -13.83 16.92 6.06
C GLN A 522 -14.38 16.58 4.66
N THR A 523 -14.86 17.60 3.93
CA THR A 523 -15.44 17.44 2.57
C THR A 523 -14.89 18.42 1.53
N GLU A 524 -13.96 19.29 1.91
CA GLU A 524 -13.33 20.32 1.09
C GLU A 524 -12.33 19.69 0.11
N ILE A 525 -11.40 18.88 0.63
CA ILE A 525 -10.42 18.11 -0.12
C ILE A 525 -11.07 16.81 -0.59
N SER A 526 -11.10 16.61 -1.91
CA SER A 526 -11.56 15.35 -2.48
C SER A 526 -10.45 14.30 -2.45
N TYR A 527 -10.78 13.02 -2.38
CA TYR A 527 -9.79 11.95 -2.40
C TYR A 527 -10.28 10.73 -3.18
N GLY A 528 -9.35 9.98 -3.76
CA GLY A 528 -9.65 8.83 -4.61
C GLY A 528 -8.46 7.90 -4.80
N THR A 529 -8.69 6.79 -5.51
CA THR A 529 -7.70 5.73 -5.79
C THR A 529 -7.64 5.43 -7.29
N LEU A 530 -6.67 4.63 -7.70
CA LEU A 530 -6.65 4.04 -9.04
C LEU A 530 -7.87 3.12 -9.24
N GLU A 531 -8.51 3.22 -10.40
CA GLU A 531 -9.60 2.33 -10.82
C GLU A 531 -9.08 0.90 -11.03
N SER A 532 -9.84 -0.10 -10.60
CA SER A 532 -9.41 -1.52 -10.67
C SER A 532 -8.12 -1.85 -9.89
N GLY A 533 -7.71 -0.99 -8.96
CA GLY A 533 -6.53 -1.21 -8.10
C GLY A 533 -6.82 -2.05 -6.85
N SER A 534 -5.77 -2.64 -6.26
CA SER A 534 -5.81 -3.34 -4.96
C SER A 534 -6.33 -2.43 -3.84
N THR A 535 -5.94 -1.15 -3.87
CA THR A 535 -6.37 -0.10 -2.94
C THR A 535 -7.87 0.18 -3.02
N MET A 536 -8.44 0.21 -4.22
CA MET A 536 -9.88 0.38 -4.42
C MET A 536 -10.66 -0.78 -3.79
N THR A 537 -10.26 -2.02 -4.08
CA THR A 537 -10.88 -3.23 -3.49
C THR A 537 -10.72 -3.26 -1.96
N PHE A 538 -9.59 -2.77 -1.44
CA PHE A 538 -9.37 -2.67 0.00
C PHE A 538 -10.38 -1.77 0.68
N PHE A 539 -10.64 -0.56 0.17
CA PHE A 539 -11.62 0.35 0.77
C PHE A 539 -13.06 -0.16 0.62
N ARG A 540 -13.40 -0.81 -0.49
CA ARG A 540 -14.70 -1.44 -0.72
C ARG A 540 -14.99 -2.55 0.27
N ASP A 541 -14.03 -3.43 0.50
CA ASP A 541 -14.18 -4.64 1.30
C ASP A 541 -13.78 -4.42 2.78
N SER A 542 -13.34 -3.21 3.13
CA SER A 542 -12.88 -2.86 4.47
C SER A 542 -14.01 -2.90 5.51
N MET A 543 -13.70 -3.44 6.68
CA MET A 543 -14.62 -3.50 7.82
C MET A 543 -14.51 -2.31 8.78
N ILE A 544 -13.48 -1.47 8.64
CA ILE A 544 -13.18 -0.34 9.54
C ILE A 544 -14.11 0.84 9.21
N GLU A 545 -14.71 1.45 10.23
CA GLU A 545 -15.74 2.49 10.06
C GLU A 545 -15.23 3.73 9.31
N THR A 546 -14.02 4.20 9.61
CA THR A 546 -13.37 5.32 8.90
C THR A 546 -13.24 5.03 7.41
N TYR A 547 -12.75 3.84 7.05
CA TYR A 547 -12.53 3.44 5.66
C TYR A 547 -13.84 3.16 4.92
N LYS A 548 -14.87 2.63 5.60
CA LYS A 548 -16.24 2.54 5.06
C LYS A 548 -16.82 3.90 4.75
N LYS A 549 -16.62 4.88 5.63
CA LYS A 549 -17.05 6.28 5.39
C LYS A 549 -16.34 6.87 4.18
N MET A 550 -15.02 6.64 4.06
CA MET A 550 -14.24 7.05 2.89
C MET A 550 -14.74 6.39 1.60
N TRP A 551 -15.01 5.07 1.61
CA TRP A 551 -15.55 4.37 0.45
C TRP A 551 -16.90 4.94 0.00
N ARG A 552 -17.84 5.13 0.93
CA ARG A 552 -19.14 5.76 0.64
C ARG A 552 -19.00 7.16 0.07
N PHE A 553 -18.00 7.93 0.51
CA PHE A 553 -17.70 9.23 -0.08
C PHE A 553 -17.18 9.09 -1.51
N MET A 554 -16.22 8.20 -1.76
CA MET A 554 -15.64 7.99 -3.08
C MET A 554 -16.67 7.47 -4.10
N GLU A 555 -17.56 6.59 -3.70
CA GLU A 555 -18.62 6.01 -4.55
C GLU A 555 -19.71 7.03 -4.90
N ASN A 556 -20.08 7.92 -3.98
CA ASN A 556 -21.18 8.88 -4.19
C ASN A 556 -20.76 10.21 -4.82
N LYS A 557 -19.46 10.56 -4.78
CA LYS A 557 -18.97 11.86 -5.27
C LYS A 557 -19.01 11.92 -6.80
N LYS A 558 -19.62 13.00 -7.34
CA LYS A 558 -19.60 13.35 -8.77
C LYS A 558 -18.97 14.74 -8.95
N PRO A 559 -18.01 14.94 -9.87
CA PRO A 559 -17.42 13.97 -10.82
C PRO A 559 -16.59 12.88 -10.13
N SER A 560 -16.33 11.77 -10.84
CA SER A 560 -15.60 10.61 -10.29
C SER A 560 -14.28 11.02 -9.65
N VAL A 561 -14.02 10.48 -8.47
CA VAL A 561 -12.73 10.64 -7.78
C VAL A 561 -11.70 9.60 -8.20
N PHE A 562 -12.14 8.49 -8.81
CA PHE A 562 -11.24 7.46 -9.31
C PHE A 562 -10.53 7.94 -10.57
N VAL A 563 -9.30 7.47 -10.76
CA VAL A 563 -8.45 7.78 -11.92
C VAL A 563 -8.02 6.50 -12.62
N SER A 564 -7.78 6.58 -13.92
CA SER A 564 -7.44 5.41 -14.76
C SER A 564 -5.96 5.03 -14.70
N THR A 565 -5.10 6.03 -14.50
CA THR A 565 -3.63 5.89 -14.48
C THR A 565 -3.03 6.65 -13.30
N TYR A 566 -1.82 6.26 -12.88
CA TYR A 566 -1.13 6.95 -11.79
C TYR A 566 -0.74 8.38 -12.20
N GLU A 567 -0.34 8.61 -13.44
CA GLU A 567 0.01 9.93 -13.97
C GLU A 567 -1.17 10.91 -13.89
N GLU A 568 -2.38 10.46 -14.23
CA GLU A 568 -3.60 11.25 -14.08
C GLU A 568 -3.85 11.63 -12.61
N GLY A 569 -3.68 10.68 -11.69
CA GLY A 569 -3.80 10.90 -10.26
C GLY A 569 -2.81 11.94 -9.73
N ILE A 570 -1.53 11.83 -10.12
CA ILE A 570 -0.47 12.78 -9.72
C ILE A 570 -0.77 14.19 -10.23
N GLN A 571 -1.15 14.32 -11.51
CA GLN A 571 -1.51 15.61 -12.09
C GLN A 571 -2.73 16.23 -11.40
N ARG A 572 -3.68 15.40 -10.95
CA ARG A 572 -4.85 15.87 -10.20
C ARG A 572 -4.46 16.39 -8.82
N VAL A 573 -3.51 15.76 -8.13
CA VAL A 573 -2.97 16.26 -6.84
C VAL A 573 -2.24 17.59 -7.03
N LEU A 574 -1.42 17.72 -8.08
CA LEU A 574 -0.68 18.96 -8.38
C LEU A 574 -1.59 20.17 -8.66
N LYS A 575 -2.79 19.93 -9.22
CA LYS A 575 -3.81 20.97 -9.42
C LYS A 575 -4.37 21.53 -8.10
N GLY A 576 -4.26 20.79 -6.99
CA GLY A 576 -4.75 21.18 -5.67
C GLY A 576 -6.11 20.55 -5.31
N ASP A 577 -6.51 20.69 -4.03
CA ASP A 577 -7.79 20.23 -3.46
C ASP A 577 -8.13 18.74 -3.67
N TYR A 578 -7.12 17.92 -3.96
CA TYR A 578 -7.25 16.49 -4.18
C TYR A 578 -6.11 15.72 -3.52
N ALA A 579 -6.45 14.66 -2.78
CA ALA A 579 -5.50 13.71 -2.20
C ALA A 579 -5.60 12.36 -2.90
N PHE A 580 -4.47 11.76 -3.26
CA PHE A 580 -4.44 10.51 -3.99
C PHE A 580 -3.91 9.36 -3.14
N LEU A 581 -4.73 8.32 -2.99
CA LEU A 581 -4.42 7.13 -2.20
C LEU A 581 -3.73 6.10 -3.09
N MET A 582 -2.45 5.83 -2.79
CA MET A 582 -1.62 4.90 -3.56
C MET A 582 -0.69 4.09 -2.67
N GLU A 583 0.03 3.15 -3.26
CA GLU A 583 1.03 2.33 -2.58
C GLU A 583 2.28 3.17 -2.24
N SER A 584 2.81 3.00 -1.03
CA SER A 584 3.86 3.86 -0.47
C SER A 584 5.17 3.85 -1.26
N THR A 585 5.53 2.72 -1.86
CA THR A 585 6.74 2.58 -2.67
C THR A 585 6.68 3.45 -3.93
N MET A 586 5.52 3.52 -4.56
CA MET A 586 5.30 4.39 -5.72
C MET A 586 5.24 5.86 -5.28
N LEU A 587 4.60 6.12 -4.15
CA LEU A 587 4.54 7.46 -3.56
C LEU A 587 5.95 8.01 -3.28
N ASP A 588 6.79 7.25 -2.58
CA ASP A 588 8.17 7.62 -2.24
C ASP A 588 8.98 7.94 -3.49
N TYR A 589 8.84 7.13 -4.54
CA TYR A 589 9.50 7.36 -5.83
C TYR A 589 9.07 8.69 -6.48
N ILE A 590 7.79 9.04 -6.41
CA ILE A 590 7.26 10.28 -6.98
C ILE A 590 7.71 11.49 -6.17
N VAL A 591 7.61 11.44 -4.84
CA VAL A 591 8.00 12.53 -3.93
C VAL A 591 9.49 12.84 -4.03
N GLN A 592 10.35 11.83 -4.24
CA GLN A 592 11.78 12.05 -4.49
C GLN A 592 12.07 12.81 -5.78
N ARG A 593 11.15 12.81 -6.75
CA ARG A 593 11.32 13.46 -8.06
C ARG A 593 10.62 14.80 -8.16
N ASP A 594 9.45 14.94 -7.54
CA ASP A 594 8.68 16.18 -7.53
C ASP A 594 8.52 16.69 -6.10
N CYS A 595 9.29 17.73 -5.78
CA CYS A 595 9.30 18.37 -4.46
C CYS A 595 8.00 19.14 -4.13
N ASN A 596 7.08 19.29 -5.09
CA ASN A 596 5.76 19.88 -4.82
C ASN A 596 4.77 18.89 -4.20
N LEU A 597 5.17 17.63 -4.06
CA LEU A 597 4.35 16.56 -3.50
C LEU A 597 4.95 16.07 -2.19
N THR A 598 4.08 15.64 -1.28
CA THR A 598 4.44 15.14 0.04
C THR A 598 3.56 13.95 0.41
N GLN A 599 4.15 13.04 1.18
CA GLN A 599 3.41 12.01 1.89
C GLN A 599 2.75 12.58 3.13
N ILE A 600 1.50 12.22 3.37
CA ILE A 600 0.78 12.56 4.61
C ILE A 600 0.43 11.29 5.38
N GLY A 601 0.72 11.30 6.68
CA GLY A 601 0.44 10.20 7.59
C GLY A 601 1.35 8.99 7.40
N GLY A 602 1.06 7.94 8.18
CA GLY A 602 1.73 6.64 8.09
C GLY A 602 1.10 5.71 7.05
N LEU A 603 1.53 4.45 7.06
CA LEU A 603 0.92 3.39 6.26
C LEU A 603 -0.44 3.00 6.87
N LEU A 604 -1.48 2.96 6.04
CA LEU A 604 -2.85 2.62 6.47
C LEU A 604 -3.08 1.11 6.63
N ASP A 605 -2.20 0.31 6.02
CA ASP A 605 -2.18 -1.15 6.09
C ASP A 605 -0.75 -1.69 5.90
N SER A 606 -0.60 -3.01 6.01
CA SER A 606 0.66 -3.73 5.77
C SER A 606 0.43 -4.77 4.68
N LYS A 607 1.08 -4.57 3.53
CA LYS A 607 1.00 -5.39 2.31
C LYS A 607 2.41 -5.70 1.79
N GLY A 608 2.49 -6.50 0.75
CA GLY A 608 3.72 -6.70 0.01
C GLY A 608 3.48 -7.13 -1.42
N TYR A 609 4.48 -6.85 -2.26
CA TYR A 609 4.54 -7.42 -3.61
C TYR A 609 5.14 -8.81 -3.58
N GLY A 610 4.52 -9.71 -4.32
CA GLY A 610 4.98 -11.08 -4.53
C GLY A 610 5.02 -11.43 -6.01
N ILE A 611 5.88 -12.37 -6.36
CA ILE A 611 5.85 -13.03 -7.67
C ILE A 611 4.71 -14.05 -7.64
N ALA A 612 3.88 -14.05 -8.69
CA ALA A 612 2.73 -14.94 -8.80
C ALA A 612 2.96 -16.06 -9.81
N THR A 613 2.44 -17.24 -9.50
CA THR A 613 2.50 -18.46 -10.32
C THR A 613 1.11 -19.07 -10.48
N PRO A 614 0.87 -19.88 -11.53
CA PRO A 614 -0.32 -20.71 -11.61
C PRO A 614 -0.45 -21.62 -10.39
N MET A 615 -1.68 -21.84 -9.93
CA MET A 615 -1.93 -22.63 -8.72
C MET A 615 -1.41 -24.07 -8.86
N GLY A 616 -0.66 -24.54 -7.87
CA GLY A 616 -0.14 -25.90 -7.81
C GLY A 616 1.12 -26.17 -8.64
N GLU A 617 1.73 -25.14 -9.24
CA GLU A 617 3.06 -25.25 -9.86
C GLU A 617 4.13 -24.82 -8.84
N SER A 618 4.95 -25.79 -8.42
CA SER A 618 6.02 -25.65 -7.41
C SER A 618 7.41 -25.59 -8.04
#